data_AF-A0A660ZA83-F1
#
_entry.id   AF-A0A660ZA83-F1
#
_cell.length_a   1.000
_cell.length_b   1.000
_cell.length_c   1.000
_cell.angle_alpha   90.00
_cell.angle_beta   90.00
_cell.angle_gamma   90.00
#
_symmetry.space_group_name_H-M   'P 1'
#
loop_
_entity.id
_entity.type
_entity.pdbx_description
1 polymer ?
#
loop_
_entity_poly.entity_id
_entity_poly.type
_entity_poly.pdbx_seq_one_letter_code
_entity_poly.pdbx_strand_id
1 'polypeptide(L)'
;MKKLTEEEILAVWESVTDFTGGWDEAIAEVLSRIEDLSVEWSSYNAKDRISNLKQRLLDLRDRIEEAADAARAGEFSIQDLENLFREYGERLEMIEEELLEMEFDEEEDEDFFGEEEEEY
;
A
#
# COMPACT_ATOMS: atom_id res chain seq x y z
N MET A 1 2.84 -24.92 -16.35
CA MET A 1 2.78 -25.55 -15.01
C MET A 1 1.33 -25.89 -14.68
N LYS A 2 1.01 -26.37 -13.47
CA LYS A 2 -0.40 -26.49 -13.03
C LYS A 2 -0.95 -25.06 -12.89
N LYS A 3 -2.19 -24.82 -13.36
CA LYS A 3 -2.90 -23.57 -13.09
C LYS A 3 -3.26 -23.49 -11.61
N LEU A 4 -3.01 -22.36 -10.99
CA LEU A 4 -3.41 -22.12 -9.60
C LEU A 4 -4.83 -21.57 -9.55
N THR A 5 -5.61 -22.01 -8.56
CA THR A 5 -6.93 -21.42 -8.27
C THR A 5 -6.78 -20.09 -7.52
N GLU A 6 -7.85 -19.32 -7.47
CA GLU A 6 -7.90 -18.08 -6.68
C GLU A 6 -7.51 -18.31 -5.22
N GLU A 7 -8.08 -19.35 -4.60
CA GLU A 7 -7.79 -19.72 -3.22
C GLU A 7 -6.31 -20.13 -3.03
N GLU A 8 -5.70 -20.81 -4.01
CA GLU A 8 -4.27 -21.16 -3.95
C GLU A 8 -3.39 -19.91 -4.06
N ILE A 9 -3.74 -18.94 -4.91
CA ILE A 9 -2.99 -17.69 -5.08
C ILE A 9 -3.10 -16.83 -3.82
N LEU A 10 -4.31 -16.65 -3.29
CA LEU A 10 -4.52 -15.92 -2.04
C LEU A 10 -3.81 -16.58 -0.86
N ALA A 11 -3.85 -17.91 -0.77
CA ALA A 11 -3.11 -18.63 0.27
C ALA A 11 -1.59 -18.42 0.17
N VAL A 12 -1.04 -18.32 -1.05
CA VAL A 12 0.38 -17.98 -1.23
C VAL A 12 0.66 -16.57 -0.73
N TRP A 13 -0.17 -15.59 -1.11
CA TRP A 13 -0.05 -14.20 -0.64
C TRP A 13 -0.03 -14.12 0.89
N GLU A 14 -1.01 -14.72 1.56
CA GLU A 14 -1.12 -14.72 3.03
C GLU A 14 -0.01 -15.54 3.72
N SER A 15 0.67 -16.44 2.99
CA SER A 15 1.76 -17.23 3.57
C SER A 15 3.11 -16.50 3.59
N VAL A 16 3.27 -15.46 2.76
CA VAL A 16 4.55 -14.73 2.60
C VAL A 16 4.45 -13.25 2.95
N THR A 17 3.25 -12.75 3.26
CA THR A 17 3.01 -11.36 3.64
C THR A 17 2.21 -11.29 4.93
N ASP A 18 2.28 -10.16 5.63
CA ASP A 18 1.48 -9.91 6.83
C ASP A 18 0.05 -9.38 6.51
N PHE A 19 -0.26 -9.15 5.23
CA PHE A 19 -1.54 -8.63 4.76
C PHE A 19 -2.59 -9.75 4.64
N THR A 20 -3.35 -9.95 5.72
CA THR A 20 -4.47 -10.92 5.77
C THR A 20 -5.68 -10.40 4.98
N GLY A 21 -6.41 -11.27 4.27
CA GLY A 21 -7.59 -10.87 3.48
C GLY A 21 -7.29 -10.63 1.99
N GLY A 22 -6.03 -10.68 1.60
CA GLY A 22 -5.56 -10.50 0.22
C GLY A 22 -5.07 -9.08 -0.07
N TRP A 23 -4.38 -8.93 -1.20
CA TRP A 23 -3.80 -7.64 -1.59
C TRP A 23 -4.85 -6.56 -1.87
N ASP A 24 -6.02 -6.92 -2.38
CA ASP A 24 -7.08 -5.97 -2.73
C ASP A 24 -7.57 -5.19 -1.50
N GLU A 25 -7.73 -5.87 -0.36
CA GLU A 25 -8.19 -5.23 0.88
C GLU A 25 -7.12 -4.28 1.43
N ALA A 26 -5.88 -4.75 1.53
CA ALA A 26 -4.76 -3.93 1.98
C ALA A 26 -4.53 -2.70 1.08
N ILE A 27 -4.57 -2.87 -0.24
CA ILE A 27 -4.40 -1.77 -1.19
C ILE A 27 -5.57 -0.78 -1.10
N ALA A 28 -6.80 -1.26 -0.91
CA ALA A 28 -7.97 -0.39 -0.76
C ALA A 28 -7.89 0.46 0.53
N GLU A 29 -7.43 -0.12 1.63
CA GLU A 29 -7.22 0.60 2.89
C GLU A 29 -6.17 1.72 2.74
N VAL A 30 -4.99 1.38 2.20
CA VAL A 30 -3.92 2.36 1.97
C VAL A 30 -4.37 3.44 0.98
N LEU A 31 -5.11 3.08 -0.07
CA LEU A 31 -5.68 4.06 -1.01
C LEU A 31 -6.64 5.02 -0.32
N SER A 32 -7.50 4.53 0.58
CA SER A 32 -8.45 5.37 1.33
C SER A 32 -7.70 6.42 2.15
N ARG A 33 -6.70 5.99 2.92
CA ARG A 33 -5.87 6.87 3.75
C ARG A 33 -5.12 7.93 2.92
N ILE A 34 -4.56 7.53 1.77
CA ILE A 34 -3.95 8.47 0.81
C ILE A 34 -4.98 9.52 0.32
N GLU A 35 -6.23 9.10 0.07
CA GLU A 35 -7.27 10.01 -0.38
C GLU A 35 -7.69 10.99 0.72
N ASP A 36 -7.78 10.55 1.96
CA ASP A 36 -8.07 11.40 3.12
C ASP A 36 -6.99 12.49 3.28
N LEU A 37 -5.70 12.10 3.32
CA LEU A 37 -4.59 13.06 3.35
C LEU A 37 -4.60 14.03 2.16
N SER A 38 -5.01 13.56 0.97
CA SER A 38 -5.05 14.41 -0.23
C SER A 38 -6.07 15.54 -0.12
N VAL A 39 -7.12 15.34 0.69
CA VAL A 39 -8.16 16.33 0.97
C VAL A 39 -7.69 17.32 2.03
N GLU A 40 -6.98 16.84 3.06
CA GLU A 40 -6.50 17.64 4.19
C GLU A 40 -5.31 18.53 3.80
N TRP A 41 -4.36 18.00 3.00
CA TRP A 41 -3.10 18.70 2.74
C TRP A 41 -3.18 19.61 1.51
N SER A 42 -3.15 20.92 1.77
CA SER A 42 -3.22 21.93 0.70
C SER A 42 -1.87 22.34 0.08
N SER A 43 -0.74 22.00 0.73
CA SER A 43 0.60 22.43 0.31
C SER A 43 1.06 21.72 -0.97
N TYR A 44 1.86 22.40 -1.79
CA TYR A 44 2.30 21.85 -3.08
C TYR A 44 3.24 20.64 -2.91
N ASN A 45 4.17 20.70 -1.95
CA ASN A 45 5.10 19.61 -1.66
C ASN A 45 4.39 18.36 -1.11
N ALA A 46 3.38 18.57 -0.26
CA ALA A 46 2.48 17.53 0.21
C ALA A 46 1.80 16.81 -0.95
N LYS A 47 1.17 17.57 -1.85
CA LYS A 47 0.42 17.02 -2.99
C LYS A 47 1.29 16.21 -3.94
N ASP A 48 2.54 16.61 -4.16
CA ASP A 48 3.49 15.86 -4.97
C ASP A 48 3.87 14.53 -4.30
N ARG A 49 4.15 14.52 -2.98
CA ARG A 49 4.42 13.30 -2.20
C ARG A 49 3.22 12.34 -2.23
N ILE A 50 2.01 12.83 -1.90
CA ILE A 50 0.76 12.06 -1.91
C ILE A 50 0.49 11.49 -3.30
N SER A 51 0.66 12.28 -4.35
CA SER A 51 0.48 11.82 -5.74
C SER A 51 1.49 10.73 -6.11
N ASN A 52 2.74 10.84 -5.64
CA ASN A 52 3.75 9.83 -5.87
C ASN A 52 3.43 8.50 -5.16
N LEU A 53 3.02 8.57 -3.89
CA LEU A 53 2.54 7.40 -3.14
C LEU A 53 1.38 6.72 -3.84
N LYS A 54 0.36 7.48 -4.24
CA LYS A 54 -0.80 6.95 -4.98
C LYS A 54 -0.38 6.24 -6.27
N GLN A 55 0.53 6.83 -7.04
CA GLN A 55 1.03 6.21 -8.27
C GLN A 55 1.80 4.91 -8.00
N ARG A 56 2.67 4.88 -6.98
CA ARG A 56 3.43 3.67 -6.61
C ARG A 56 2.50 2.55 -6.15
N LEU A 57 1.46 2.88 -5.39
CA LEU A 57 0.47 1.91 -4.94
C LEU A 57 -0.35 1.32 -6.09
N LEU A 58 -0.76 2.15 -7.04
CA LEU A 58 -1.47 1.69 -8.24
C LEU A 58 -0.58 0.84 -9.16
N ASP A 59 0.69 1.21 -9.36
CA ASP A 59 1.67 0.38 -10.08
C ASP A 59 1.87 -0.98 -9.40
N LEU A 60 1.96 -0.98 -8.06
CA LEU A 60 2.10 -2.21 -7.29
C LEU A 60 0.87 -3.12 -7.45
N ARG A 61 -0.33 -2.54 -7.37
CA ARG A 61 -1.59 -3.26 -7.61
C ARG A 61 -1.59 -3.94 -8.97
N ASP A 62 -1.30 -3.19 -10.02
CA ASP A 62 -1.31 -3.70 -11.40
C ASP A 62 -0.32 -4.87 -11.57
N ARG A 63 0.86 -4.77 -10.92
CA ARG A 63 1.87 -5.84 -10.94
C ARG A 63 1.45 -7.09 -10.15
N ILE A 64 0.77 -6.92 -9.02
CA ILE A 64 0.22 -8.05 -8.26
C ILE A 64 -0.86 -8.76 -9.09
N GLU A 65 -1.77 -8.01 -9.71
CA GLU A 65 -2.80 -8.58 -10.59
C GLU A 65 -2.21 -9.30 -11.80
N GLU A 66 -1.19 -8.73 -12.44
CA GLU A 66 -0.48 -9.37 -13.55
C GLU A 66 0.15 -10.71 -13.12
N ALA A 67 0.78 -10.75 -11.93
CA ALA A 67 1.36 -11.97 -11.38
C ALA A 67 0.29 -13.02 -11.04
N ALA A 68 -0.83 -12.59 -10.46
CA ALA A 68 -1.97 -13.47 -10.17
C ALA A 68 -2.57 -14.04 -11.47
N ASP A 69 -2.78 -13.23 -12.49
CA ASP A 69 -3.29 -13.67 -13.79
C ASP A 69 -2.35 -14.67 -14.50
N ALA A 70 -1.05 -14.40 -14.46
CA ALA A 70 -0.05 -15.33 -15.00
C ALA A 70 -0.01 -16.66 -14.22
N ALA A 71 -0.21 -16.63 -12.89
CA ALA A 71 -0.37 -17.83 -12.07
C ALA A 71 -1.65 -18.62 -12.42
N ARG A 72 -2.78 -17.94 -12.64
CA ARG A 72 -4.04 -18.53 -13.13
C ARG A 72 -3.86 -19.14 -14.53
N ALA A 73 -3.03 -18.53 -15.37
CA ALA A 73 -2.66 -19.05 -16.69
C ALA A 73 -1.71 -20.27 -16.61
N GLY A 74 -1.06 -20.49 -15.47
CA GLY A 74 -0.10 -21.57 -15.24
C GLY A 74 1.30 -21.26 -15.75
N GLU A 75 1.64 -19.97 -15.84
CA GLU A 75 2.93 -19.44 -16.28
C GLU A 75 3.94 -19.38 -15.13
N PHE A 76 3.47 -19.22 -13.90
CA PHE A 76 4.29 -19.26 -12.69
C PHE A 76 4.19 -20.59 -11.93
N SER A 77 5.30 -20.99 -11.32
CA SER A 77 5.26 -21.98 -10.24
C SER A 77 4.87 -21.32 -8.92
N ILE A 78 4.48 -22.13 -7.92
CA ILE A 78 4.20 -21.62 -6.57
C ILE A 78 5.41 -20.88 -6.01
N GLN A 79 6.62 -21.41 -6.21
CA GLN A 79 7.84 -20.79 -5.71
C GLN A 79 8.16 -19.46 -6.41
N ASP A 80 7.86 -19.34 -7.70
CA ASP A 80 8.01 -18.06 -8.41
C ASP A 80 7.03 -17.02 -7.85
N LEU A 81 5.78 -17.45 -7.62
CA LEU A 81 4.73 -16.60 -7.07
C LEU A 81 5.03 -16.16 -5.63
N GLU A 82 5.52 -17.07 -4.78
CA GLU A 82 5.96 -16.76 -3.41
C GLU A 82 7.05 -15.68 -3.39
N ASN A 83 8.03 -15.77 -4.31
CA ASN A 83 9.10 -14.77 -4.39
C ASN A 83 8.58 -13.40 -4.83
N LEU A 84 7.69 -13.37 -5.84
CA LEU A 84 7.07 -12.12 -6.31
C LEU A 84 6.19 -11.50 -5.23
N PHE A 85 5.33 -12.28 -4.59
CA PHE A 85 4.44 -11.78 -3.55
C PHE A 85 5.19 -11.30 -2.32
N ARG A 86 6.33 -11.90 -1.99
CA ARG A 86 7.21 -11.36 -0.94
C ARG A 86 7.75 -9.99 -1.31
N GLU A 87 8.30 -9.82 -2.52
CA GLU A 87 8.78 -8.51 -2.99
C GLU A 87 7.63 -7.48 -3.00
N TYR A 88 6.43 -7.89 -3.41
CA TYR A 88 5.29 -7.00 -3.48
C TYR A 88 4.75 -6.63 -2.09
N GLY A 89 4.74 -7.58 -1.15
CA GLY A 89 4.42 -7.34 0.25
C GLY A 89 5.38 -6.34 0.89
N GLU A 90 6.69 -6.54 0.74
CA GLU A 90 7.71 -5.59 1.24
C GLU A 90 7.53 -4.18 0.62
N ARG A 91 7.14 -4.10 -0.65
CA ARG A 91 6.86 -2.80 -1.30
C ARG A 91 5.58 -2.15 -0.82
N LEU A 92 4.56 -2.93 -0.47
CA LEU A 92 3.34 -2.41 0.13
C LEU A 92 3.61 -1.89 1.55
N GLU A 93 4.37 -2.64 2.35
CA GLU A 93 4.82 -2.24 3.69
C GLU A 93 5.59 -0.91 3.64
N MET A 94 6.55 -0.76 2.72
CA MET A 94 7.26 0.51 2.56
C MET A 94 6.34 1.69 2.16
N ILE A 95 5.27 1.44 1.39
CA ILE A 95 4.30 2.48 1.05
C ILE A 95 3.47 2.86 2.28
N GLU A 96 3.06 1.86 3.07
CA GLU A 96 2.31 2.07 4.31
C GLU A 96 3.13 2.81 5.37
N GLU A 97 4.41 2.47 5.53
CA GLU A 97 5.34 3.17 6.42
C GLU A 97 5.51 4.63 6.02
N GLU A 98 5.75 4.91 4.74
CA GLU A 98 5.91 6.29 4.24
C GLU A 98 4.60 7.10 4.37
N LEU A 99 3.45 6.45 4.20
CA LEU A 99 2.15 7.06 4.44
C LEU A 99 1.97 7.43 5.92
N LEU A 100 2.30 6.51 6.82
CA LEU A 100 2.24 6.71 8.27
C LEU A 100 3.18 7.82 8.74
N GLU A 101 4.40 7.90 8.19
CA GLU A 101 5.31 9.03 8.42
C GLU A 101 4.69 10.36 8.01
N MET A 102 3.96 10.39 6.88
CA MET A 102 3.26 11.59 6.45
C MET A 102 2.11 11.96 7.38
N GLU A 103 1.31 10.99 7.82
CA GLU A 103 0.23 11.23 8.81
C GLU A 103 0.80 11.85 10.11
N PHE A 104 1.97 11.40 10.58
CA PHE A 104 2.63 11.99 11.75
C PHE A 104 3.25 13.37 11.51
N ASP A 105 3.81 13.63 10.32
CA ASP A 105 4.32 14.96 9.96
C ASP A 105 3.23 16.05 10.10
N GLU A 106 1.94 15.71 9.88
CA GLU A 106 0.81 16.65 10.10
C GLU A 106 0.45 16.82 11.58
N GLU A 107 0.40 15.74 12.36
CA GLU A 107 0.08 15.84 13.79
C GLU A 107 1.06 16.77 14.52
N GLU A 108 2.37 16.73 14.18
CA GLU A 108 3.37 17.65 14.77
C GLU A 108 3.17 19.12 14.37
N ASP A 109 2.74 19.39 13.13
CA ASP A 109 2.45 20.75 12.65
C ASP A 109 1.17 21.32 13.27
N GLU A 110 0.17 20.47 13.55
CA GLU A 110 -1.07 20.87 14.26
C GLU A 110 -0.82 21.16 15.75
N ASP A 111 -0.03 20.32 16.45
CA ASP A 111 0.30 20.53 17.87
C ASP A 111 1.18 21.77 18.09
N PHE A 112 2.04 22.14 17.13
CA PHE A 112 2.88 23.34 17.24
C PHE A 112 2.08 24.65 17.16
N PHE A 113 0.92 24.66 16.51
CA PHE A 113 0.02 25.83 16.43
C PHE A 113 -1.07 25.84 17.51
N GLY A 114 -1.16 24.81 18.36
CA GLY A 114 -2.17 24.66 19.41
C GLY A 114 -1.89 25.40 20.73
N GLU A 115 -0.68 25.94 20.94
CA GLU A 115 -0.31 26.69 22.16
C GLU A 115 -0.12 28.21 21.92
N GLU A 116 -1.10 28.88 21.31
CA GLU A 116 -1.28 30.33 21.51
C GLU A 116 -2.70 30.62 22.04
N GLU A 117 -3.02 30.11 23.23
CA GLU A 117 -4.06 30.72 24.07
C GLU A 117 -3.49 31.20 25.42
N GLU A 118 -3.43 32.53 25.49
CA GLU A 118 -3.55 33.40 26.67
C GLU A 118 -2.49 33.34 27.78
N GLU A 119 -1.75 34.44 27.94
CA GLU A 119 -1.85 35.21 29.18
C GLU A 119 -1.69 36.72 28.93
N TYR A 120 -2.58 37.48 29.55
CA TYR A 120 -2.84 38.93 29.42
C TYR A 120 -1.71 39.85 29.89
#